data_AF-A0A6B0SLX7-F1
#
_entry.id   AF-A0A6B0SLX7-F1
#
_cell.length_a   1.000
_cell.length_b   1.000
_cell.length_c   1.000
_cell.angle_alpha   90.00
_cell.angle_beta   90.00
_cell.angle_gamma   90.00
#
_symmetry.space_group_name_H-M   'P 1'
#
loop_
_entity.id
_entity.type
_entity.pdbx_description
1 polymer ?
#
loop_
_entity_poly.entity_id
_entity_poly.type
_entity_poly.pdbx_seq_one_letter_code
_entity_poly.pdbx_strand_id
1 'polypeptide(L)'
;METGLVYALVAAGIWGGYLFALKRFFAGIHAAVLTLFVNAAAIAWYLPFAVATSPGGLPAFPPMDAGALSVLAGTILIGGAAFILSVYALAVGDVSYVAPIAKIVPVFVVPIEVLGLHATLEPTALLGIGVATTAVYLANYEGGHALAPLRRAVRSRPAQLALVSAMLYADQR
;
A
#
# COMPACT_ATOMS: atom_id res chain seq x y z
N MET A 1 8.12 20.34 16.90
CA MET A 1 7.95 19.48 15.70
C MET A 1 6.51 19.64 15.25
N GLU A 2 6.28 19.82 13.95
CA GLU A 2 4.93 19.88 13.40
C GLU A 2 4.19 18.58 13.74
N THR A 3 2.97 18.68 14.27
CA THR A 3 2.18 17.54 14.77
C THR A 3 2.03 16.44 13.70
N GLY A 4 1.94 16.83 12.43
CA GLY A 4 1.88 15.91 11.28
C GLY A 4 3.11 14.99 11.16
N LEU A 5 4.31 15.49 11.45
CA LEU A 5 5.54 14.70 11.37
C LEU A 5 5.55 13.60 12.45
N VAL A 6 5.04 13.90 13.64
CA VAL A 6 4.92 12.92 14.72
C VAL A 6 3.96 11.80 14.33
N TYR A 7 2.80 12.14 13.77
CA TYR A 7 1.86 11.12 13.27
C TYR A 7 2.46 10.27 12.14
N ALA A 8 3.20 10.88 11.22
CA ALA A 8 3.87 10.16 10.14
C ALA A 8 4.91 9.16 10.67
N LEU A 9 5.71 9.55 11.67
CA LEU A 9 6.70 8.67 12.30
C LEU A 9 6.04 7.52 13.06
N VAL A 10 4.97 7.79 13.81
CA VAL A 10 4.20 6.75 14.51
C VAL A 10 3.58 5.78 13.50
N ALA A 11 2.96 6.29 12.44
CA ALA A 11 2.40 5.47 11.38
C ALA A 11 3.46 4.61 10.69
N ALA A 12 4.65 5.17 10.42
CA ALA A 12 5.77 4.43 9.85
C ALA A 12 6.24 3.29 10.79
N GLY A 13 6.34 3.56 12.09
CA GLY A 13 6.68 2.56 13.09
C GLY A 13 5.64 1.43 13.19
N ILE A 14 4.35 1.78 13.24
CA ILE A 14 3.24 0.82 13.26
C ILE A 14 3.28 -0.04 11.99
N TRP A 15 3.44 0.59 10.82
CA TRP A 15 3.50 -0.13 9.54
C TRP A 15 4.70 -1.07 9.47
N GLY A 16 5.89 -0.62 9.87
CA GLY A 16 7.10 -1.45 9.90
C GLY A 16 6.94 -2.64 10.85
N GLY A 17 6.43 -2.41 12.05
CA GLY A 17 6.13 -3.46 13.04
C GLY A 17 5.09 -4.45 12.52
N TYR A 18 4.06 -3.96 11.84
CA TYR A 18 3.05 -4.78 11.18
C TYR A 18 3.66 -5.72 10.13
N LEU A 19 4.48 -5.21 9.21
CA LEU A 19 5.14 -6.04 8.19
C LEU A 19 6.06 -7.10 8.81
N PHE A 20 6.81 -6.72 9.85
CA PHE A 20 7.63 -7.66 10.61
C PHE A 20 6.79 -8.76 11.26
N ALA A 21 5.69 -8.39 11.93
CA ALA A 21 4.80 -9.34 12.59
C ALA A 21 4.16 -10.31 11.59
N LEU A 22 3.69 -9.81 10.44
CA LEU A 22 3.19 -10.63 9.35
C LEU A 22 4.20 -11.69 8.92
N LYS A 23 5.45 -11.29 8.64
CA LYS A 23 6.50 -12.22 8.24
C LYS A 23 6.84 -13.21 9.35
N ARG A 24 6.96 -12.75 10.59
CA ARG A 24 7.47 -13.56 11.71
C ARG A 24 6.45 -14.56 12.22
N PHE A 25 5.19 -14.15 12.35
CA PHE A 25 4.17 -14.92 13.05
C PHE A 25 3.12 -15.53 12.10
N PHE A 26 2.96 -14.99 10.90
CA PHE A 26 1.87 -15.37 9.98
C PHE A 26 2.33 -16.00 8.66
N ALA A 27 3.61 -16.32 8.50
CA ALA A 27 4.17 -16.90 7.27
C ALA A 27 3.52 -18.22 6.79
N GLY A 28 2.84 -18.95 7.68
CA GLY A 28 2.13 -20.19 7.36
C GLY A 28 0.64 -20.03 7.06
N ILE A 29 0.08 -18.83 7.24
CA ILE A 29 -1.35 -18.58 7.00
C ILE A 29 -1.55 -18.21 5.53
N HIS A 30 -2.58 -18.79 4.90
CA HIS A 30 -2.96 -18.43 3.54
C HIS A 30 -3.29 -16.93 3.44
N ALA A 31 -2.72 -16.22 2.47
CA ALA A 31 -2.85 -14.77 2.38
C ALA A 31 -4.31 -14.30 2.33
N ALA A 32 -5.18 -15.01 1.61
CA ALA A 32 -6.62 -14.70 1.57
C ALA A 32 -7.30 -14.83 2.96
N VAL A 33 -6.91 -15.83 3.75
CA VAL A 33 -7.45 -16.03 5.12
C VAL A 33 -7.00 -14.88 6.01
N LEU A 34 -5.72 -14.54 5.98
CA LEU A 34 -5.18 -13.41 6.73
C LEU A 34 -5.85 -12.09 6.32
N THR A 35 -6.06 -11.88 5.02
CA THR A 35 -6.77 -10.71 4.46
C THR A 35 -8.19 -10.60 5.01
N LEU A 36 -8.93 -11.70 5.01
CA LEU A 36 -10.28 -11.74 5.57
C LEU A 36 -10.29 -11.37 7.05
N PHE A 37 -9.41 -11.99 7.86
CA PHE A 37 -9.32 -11.71 9.30
C PHE A 37 -8.93 -10.26 9.59
N VAL A 38 -7.96 -9.70 8.87
CA VAL A 38 -7.53 -8.30 9.04
C VAL A 38 -8.69 -7.34 8.73
N ASN A 39 -9.41 -7.56 7.63
CA ASN A 39 -10.54 -6.69 7.26
C ASN A 39 -11.73 -6.86 8.23
N ALA A 40 -12.03 -8.08 8.67
CA ALA A 40 -13.08 -8.31 9.67
C ALA A 40 -12.73 -7.68 11.02
N ALA A 41 -11.48 -7.81 11.47
CA ALA A 41 -10.99 -7.16 12.69
C ALA A 41 -11.02 -5.64 12.57
N ALA A 42 -10.67 -5.09 11.40
CA ALA A 42 -10.77 -3.66 11.13
C ALA A 42 -12.23 -3.18 11.24
N ILE A 43 -13.18 -3.89 10.63
CA ILE A 43 -14.61 -3.58 10.77
C ILE A 43 -15.02 -3.63 12.23
N ALA A 44 -14.70 -4.71 12.95
CA ALA A 44 -15.06 -4.85 14.36
C ALA A 44 -14.44 -3.74 15.24
N TRP A 45 -13.23 -3.28 14.90
CA TRP A 45 -12.53 -2.21 15.62
C TRP A 45 -13.12 -0.83 15.32
N TYR A 46 -13.40 -0.52 14.06
CA TYR A 46 -13.85 0.80 13.63
C TYR A 46 -15.36 1.01 13.78
N LEU A 47 -16.16 -0.06 13.73
CA LEU A 47 -17.62 0.02 13.81
C LEU A 47 -18.13 0.72 15.09
N PRO A 48 -17.60 0.44 16.31
CA PRO A 48 -18.01 1.16 17.51
C PRO A 48 -17.77 2.66 17.43
N PHE A 49 -16.63 3.08 16.89
CA PHE A 49 -16.32 4.50 16.71
C PHE A 49 -17.25 5.14 15.68
N ALA A 50 -17.49 4.46 14.56
CA ALA A 50 -18.39 4.93 13.53
C ALA A 50 -19.83 5.12 14.05
N VAL A 51 -20.31 4.21 14.89
CA VAL A 51 -21.61 4.32 15.56
C VAL A 51 -21.62 5.46 16.57
N ALA A 52 -20.54 5.63 17.35
CA ALA A 52 -20.44 6.67 18.37
C ALA A 52 -20.35 8.09 17.79
N THR A 53 -19.81 8.26 16.58
CA THR A 53 -19.60 9.57 15.96
C THR A 53 -20.64 9.93 14.89
N SER A 54 -21.53 9.01 14.51
CA SER A 54 -22.55 9.24 13.49
C SER A 54 -23.86 9.74 14.12
N PRO A 55 -24.47 10.84 13.60
CA PRO A 55 -25.79 11.29 14.05
C PRO A 55 -26.84 10.25 13.68
N GLY A 56 -27.35 9.50 14.67
CA GLY A 56 -28.43 8.51 14.48
C GLY A 56 -28.02 7.03 14.49
N GLY A 57 -26.78 6.69 14.83
CA GLY A 57 -26.34 5.30 15.01
C GLY A 57 -25.48 4.77 13.86
N LEU A 58 -25.84 3.63 13.26
CA LEU A 58 -25.03 3.05 12.17
C LEU A 58 -24.98 4.01 10.97
N PRO A 59 -23.79 4.37 10.46
CA PRO A 59 -23.68 5.22 9.27
C PRO A 59 -24.35 4.51 8.09
N ALA A 60 -25.37 5.14 7.53
CA ALA A 60 -26.03 4.65 6.32
C ALA A 60 -25.10 4.86 5.12
N PHE A 61 -25.06 3.89 4.21
CA PHE A 61 -24.48 4.13 2.89
C PHE A 61 -25.32 5.22 2.19
N PRO A 62 -24.68 6.25 1.61
CA PRO A 62 -25.41 7.20 0.78
C PRO A 62 -26.05 6.44 -0.41
N PRO A 63 -27.14 6.96 -0.99
CA PRO A 63 -27.70 6.38 -2.21
C PRO A 63 -26.61 6.31 -3.29
N MET A 64 -26.38 5.12 -3.84
CA MET A 64 -25.39 4.88 -4.89
C MET A 64 -26.09 4.48 -6.18
N ASP A 65 -25.68 5.08 -7.30
CA ASP A 65 -26.05 4.59 -8.62
C ASP A 65 -25.18 3.38 -9.02
N ALA A 66 -25.48 2.78 -10.17
CA ALA A 66 -24.73 1.63 -10.67
C ALA A 66 -23.24 1.96 -10.92
N GLY A 67 -22.94 3.21 -11.30
CA GLY A 67 -21.57 3.69 -11.49
C GLY A 67 -20.79 3.68 -10.18
N ALA A 68 -21.28 4.36 -9.15
CA ALA A 68 -20.69 4.41 -7.82
C ALA A 68 -20.52 3.01 -7.20
N LEU A 69 -21.52 2.14 -7.36
CA LEU A 69 -21.44 0.76 -6.89
C LEU A 69 -20.33 -0.03 -7.62
N SER A 70 -20.17 0.18 -8.92
CA SER A 70 -19.12 -0.48 -9.72
C SER A 70 -17.73 -0.01 -9.30
N VAL A 71 -17.54 1.28 -9.02
CA VAL A 71 -16.29 1.84 -8.51
C VAL A 71 -15.99 1.28 -7.13
N LEU A 72 -16.97 1.27 -6.22
CA LEU A 72 -16.81 0.69 -4.89
C LEU A 72 -16.39 -0.79 -4.97
N ALA A 73 -17.09 -1.58 -5.78
CA ALA A 73 -16.76 -2.99 -5.99
C ALA A 73 -15.35 -3.17 -6.58
N GLY A 74 -14.99 -2.35 -7.57
CA GLY A 74 -13.65 -2.31 -8.16
C GLY A 74 -12.57 -2.05 -7.12
N THR A 75 -12.74 -1.00 -6.30
CA THR A 75 -11.80 -0.65 -5.24
C THR A 75 -11.64 -1.77 -4.22
N ILE A 76 -12.73 -2.43 -3.80
CA ILE A 76 -12.67 -3.56 -2.87
C ILE A 76 -11.88 -4.73 -3.48
N LEU A 77 -12.19 -5.09 -4.73
CA LEU A 77 -11.55 -6.22 -5.40
C LEU A 77 -10.06 -5.97 -5.67
N ILE A 78 -9.74 -4.80 -6.23
CA ILE A 78 -8.36 -4.41 -6.56
C ILE A 78 -7.54 -4.27 -5.28
N GLY A 79 -8.10 -3.66 -4.23
CA GLY A 79 -7.43 -3.50 -2.93
C GLY A 79 -7.17 -4.82 -2.23
N GLY A 80 -8.17 -5.71 -2.24
CA GLY A 80 -8.02 -7.07 -1.72
C GLY A 80 -6.93 -7.84 -2.47
N ALA A 81 -6.92 -7.77 -3.80
CA ALA A 81 -5.89 -8.39 -4.63
C ALA A 81 -4.50 -7.80 -4.35
N ALA A 82 -4.38 -6.47 -4.25
CA ALA A 82 -3.15 -5.77 -3.92
C ALA A 82 -2.59 -6.23 -2.58
N PHE A 83 -3.44 -6.31 -1.55
CA PHE A 83 -3.05 -6.73 -0.22
C PHE A 83 -2.60 -8.20 -0.20
N ILE A 84 -3.37 -9.10 -0.82
CA ILE A 84 -3.03 -10.53 -0.94
C ILE A 84 -1.66 -10.70 -1.60
N LEU A 85 -1.42 -10.01 -2.71
CA LEU A 85 -0.13 -10.06 -3.41
C LEU A 85 1.01 -9.52 -2.54
N SER A 86 0.76 -8.49 -1.74
CA SER A 86 1.74 -7.95 -0.78
C SER A 86 2.12 -8.99 0.28
N VAL A 87 1.12 -9.69 0.83
CA VAL A 87 1.33 -10.73 1.85
C VAL A 87 2.09 -11.90 1.23
N TYR A 88 1.73 -12.33 0.02
CA TYR A 88 2.49 -13.36 -0.70
C TYR A 88 3.92 -12.94 -0.98
N ALA A 89 4.15 -11.72 -1.47
CA ALA A 89 5.48 -11.19 -1.73
C ALA A 89 6.34 -11.20 -0.46
N LEU A 90 5.77 -10.75 0.67
CA LEU A 90 6.42 -10.80 1.98
C LEU A 90 6.67 -12.23 2.42
N ALA A 91 5.74 -13.16 2.23
CA ALA A 91 5.92 -14.55 2.62
C ALA A 91 7.12 -15.19 1.89
N VAL A 92 7.28 -14.94 0.58
CA VAL A 92 8.34 -15.56 -0.23
C VAL A 92 9.64 -14.74 -0.35
N GLY A 93 9.65 -13.46 0.05
CA GLY A 93 10.82 -12.58 -0.02
C GLY A 93 11.25 -12.01 1.33
N ASP A 94 12.42 -11.38 1.37
CA ASP A 94 12.91 -10.72 2.58
C ASP A 94 12.19 -9.39 2.81
N VAL A 95 11.86 -9.09 4.08
CA VAL A 95 11.15 -7.85 4.43
C VAL A 95 11.98 -6.63 4.05
N SER A 96 13.29 -6.69 4.22
CA SER A 96 14.25 -5.63 3.84
C SER A 96 14.25 -5.34 2.34
N TYR A 97 13.82 -6.29 1.51
CA TYR A 97 13.78 -6.15 0.05
C TYR A 97 12.36 -5.85 -0.47
N VAL A 98 11.34 -6.53 0.06
CA VAL A 98 9.95 -6.39 -0.38
C VAL A 98 9.32 -5.09 0.15
N ALA A 99 9.59 -4.72 1.40
CA ALA A 99 8.95 -3.56 2.02
C ALA A 99 9.32 -2.23 1.33
N PRO A 100 10.59 -1.98 0.94
CA PRO A 100 10.92 -0.79 0.16
C PRO A 100 10.25 -0.76 -1.23
N ILE A 101 10.14 -1.89 -1.92
CA ILE A 101 9.43 -1.98 -3.22
C ILE A 101 7.96 -1.60 -3.06
N ALA A 102 7.30 -1.98 -1.97
CA ALA A 102 5.93 -1.54 -1.72
C ALA A 102 5.79 -0.01 -1.50
N LYS A 103 6.90 0.74 -1.35
CA LYS A 103 6.89 2.20 -1.24
C LYS A 103 7.05 2.94 -2.56
N ILE A 104 7.21 2.24 -3.70
CA ILE A 104 7.23 2.88 -5.04
C ILE A 104 5.84 3.00 -5.68
N VAL A 105 4.75 2.80 -4.93
CA VAL A 105 3.38 3.12 -5.37
C VAL A 105 3.30 4.51 -6.04
N PRO A 106 3.91 5.58 -5.51
CA PRO A 106 3.86 6.91 -6.14
C PRO A 106 4.40 6.94 -7.58
N VAL A 107 5.32 6.05 -7.94
CA VAL A 107 5.85 5.96 -9.31
C VAL A 107 4.77 5.54 -10.32
N PHE A 108 3.77 4.78 -9.87
CA PHE A 108 2.62 4.39 -10.68
C PHE A 108 1.47 5.41 -10.60
N VAL A 109 1.27 6.02 -9.44
CA VAL A 109 0.21 7.02 -9.20
C VAL A 109 0.45 8.29 -10.04
N VAL A 110 1.68 8.81 -10.04
CA VAL A 110 1.98 10.10 -10.68
C VAL A 110 1.64 10.14 -12.18
N PRO A 111 2.00 9.13 -12.99
CA PRO A 111 1.55 9.05 -14.38
C PRO A 111 0.02 9.04 -14.53
N ILE A 112 -0.70 8.35 -13.64
CA ILE A 112 -2.17 8.30 -13.66
C ILE A 112 -2.75 9.68 -13.35
N GLU A 113 -2.24 10.36 -12.33
CA GLU A 113 -2.66 11.72 -11.96
C GLU A 113 -2.41 12.72 -13.10
N VAL A 114 -1.21 12.71 -13.68
CA VAL A 114 -0.83 13.70 -14.70
C VAL A 114 -1.48 13.40 -16.06
N LEU A 115 -1.49 12.15 -16.51
CA LEU A 115 -1.96 11.78 -17.85
C LEU A 115 -3.46 11.46 -17.88
N GLY A 116 -3.95 10.76 -16.86
CA GLY A 116 -5.34 10.31 -16.78
C GLY A 116 -6.27 11.35 -16.16
N LEU A 117 -5.83 12.00 -15.08
CA LEU A 117 -6.62 13.00 -14.35
C LEU A 117 -6.27 14.45 -14.72
N HIS A 118 -5.31 14.67 -15.62
CA HIS A 118 -4.84 15.98 -16.05
C HIS A 118 -4.39 16.90 -14.91
N ALA A 119 -3.86 16.32 -13.81
CA ALA A 119 -3.38 17.07 -12.67
C ALA A 119 -2.05 17.76 -12.95
N THR A 120 -1.88 18.99 -12.45
CA THR A 120 -0.62 19.72 -12.50
C THR A 120 0.14 19.57 -11.18
N LEU A 121 1.32 18.97 -11.22
CA LEU A 121 2.16 18.79 -10.03
C LEU A 121 3.02 20.02 -9.77
N GLU A 122 3.02 20.48 -8.52
CA GLU A 122 3.91 21.54 -8.07
C GLU A 122 5.38 21.05 -8.08
N PRO A 123 6.37 21.92 -8.39
CA PRO A 123 7.78 21.53 -8.42
C PRO A 123 8.27 20.88 -7.12
N THR A 124 7.73 21.29 -5.97
CA THR A 124 8.02 20.72 -4.65
C THR A 124 7.57 19.26 -4.54
N ALA A 125 6.43 18.91 -5.12
CA ALA A 125 5.92 17.53 -5.18
C ALA A 125 6.84 16.64 -6.03
N LEU A 126 7.29 17.14 -7.19
CA LEU A 126 8.26 16.43 -8.04
C LEU A 126 9.59 16.15 -7.32
N LEU A 127 10.08 17.12 -6.54
CA LEU A 127 11.27 16.93 -5.69
C LEU A 127 11.03 15.86 -4.63
N GLY A 128 9.87 15.89 -3.96
CA GLY A 128 9.48 14.87 -2.98
C GLY A 128 9.45 13.46 -3.58
N ILE A 129 8.87 13.31 -4.78
CA ILE A 129 8.86 12.03 -5.52
C ILE A 129 10.28 11.58 -5.84
N GLY A 130 11.14 12.49 -6.29
CA GLY A 130 12.55 12.19 -6.59
C GLY A 130 13.32 11.70 -5.35
N VAL A 131 13.15 12.38 -4.21
CA VAL A 131 13.76 11.99 -2.94
C VAL A 131 13.25 10.63 -2.47
N ALA A 132 11.93 10.41 -2.50
CA ALA A 132 11.33 9.13 -2.10
C ALA A 132 11.81 7.97 -2.98
N THR A 133 11.83 8.17 -4.30
CA THR A 133 12.30 7.17 -5.27
C THR A 133 13.77 6.83 -5.04
N THR A 134 14.60 7.85 -4.80
CA THR A 134 16.04 7.67 -4.51
C THR A 134 16.24 6.93 -3.20
N ALA A 135 15.48 7.27 -2.15
CA ALA A 135 15.55 6.59 -0.86
C ALA A 135 15.20 5.11 -0.98
N VAL A 136 14.16 4.75 -1.75
CA VAL A 136 13.83 3.35 -2.01
C VAL A 136 14.94 2.65 -2.79
N TYR A 137 15.51 3.29 -3.80
CA TYR A 137 16.64 2.72 -4.54
C TYR A 137 17.81 2.41 -3.60
N LEU A 138 18.22 3.39 -2.78
CA LEU A 138 19.33 3.23 -1.84
C LEU A 138 19.06 2.16 -0.79
N ALA A 139 17.83 2.04 -0.29
CA ALA A 139 17.43 1.02 0.66
C ALA A 139 17.54 -0.41 0.09
N ASN A 140 17.43 -0.58 -1.23
CA ASN A 140 17.54 -1.88 -1.92
C ASN A 140 18.93 -2.12 -2.53
N TYR A 141 19.86 -1.18 -2.40
CA TYR A 141 21.16 -1.28 -3.05
C TYR A 141 22.12 -2.10 -2.18
N GLU A 142 22.45 -3.31 -2.63
CA GLU A 142 23.37 -4.23 -1.95
C GLU A 142 24.83 -4.12 -2.43
N GLY A 143 25.16 -3.10 -3.24
CA GLY A 143 26.49 -2.94 -3.86
C GLY A 143 26.58 -3.58 -5.26
N GLY A 144 27.53 -3.10 -6.08
CA GLY A 144 27.78 -3.60 -7.44
C GLY A 144 27.29 -2.65 -8.54
N HIS A 145 26.62 -3.18 -9.57
CA HIS A 145 26.14 -2.36 -10.68
C HIS A 145 24.92 -1.53 -10.29
N ALA A 146 24.85 -0.27 -10.73
CA ALA A 146 23.73 0.66 -10.44
C ALA A 146 22.36 0.14 -10.89
N LEU A 147 22.31 -0.75 -11.89
CA LEU A 147 21.05 -1.35 -12.37
C LEU A 147 20.73 -2.70 -11.72
N ALA A 148 21.54 -3.16 -10.76
CA ALA A 148 21.33 -4.45 -10.10
C ALA A 148 19.96 -4.54 -9.38
N PRO A 149 19.48 -3.50 -8.66
CA PRO A 149 18.17 -3.55 -8.01
C PRO A 149 17.03 -3.70 -9.02
N LEU A 150 17.09 -2.96 -10.14
CA LEU A 150 16.12 -3.03 -11.24
C LEU A 150 16.13 -4.42 -11.89
N ARG A 151 17.31 -4.96 -12.17
CA ARG A 151 17.46 -6.29 -12.78
C ARG A 151 16.93 -7.39 -11.87
N ARG A 152 17.13 -7.27 -10.55
CA ARG A 152 16.60 -8.21 -9.54
C ARG A 152 15.10 -8.07 -9.38
N ALA A 153 14.56 -6.85 -9.47
CA ALA A 153 13.12 -6.62 -9.45
C ALA A 153 12.41 -7.31 -10.62
N VAL A 154 13.01 -7.27 -11.82
CA VAL A 154 12.47 -7.93 -13.01
C VAL A 154 12.65 -9.45 -12.98
N ARG A 155 13.64 -9.99 -12.26
CA ARG A 155 13.95 -11.43 -12.25
C ARG A 155 13.41 -12.21 -11.05
N SER A 156 13.14 -11.55 -9.93
CA SER A 156 12.72 -12.21 -8.70
C SER A 156 11.20 -12.19 -8.56
N ARG A 157 10.58 -13.37 -8.38
CA ARG A 157 9.14 -13.50 -8.15
C ARG A 157 8.62 -12.64 -6.98
N PRO A 158 9.30 -12.57 -5.81
CA PRO A 158 8.84 -11.72 -4.71
C PRO A 158 8.76 -10.25 -5.10
N ALA A 159 9.74 -9.74 -5.85
CA ALA A 159 9.73 -8.35 -6.31
C ALA A 159 8.66 -8.10 -7.36
N GLN A 160 8.44 -9.03 -8.29
CA GLN A 160 7.36 -8.92 -9.27
C GLN A 160 5.99 -8.86 -8.57
N LEU A 161 5.74 -9.73 -7.59
CA LEU A 161 4.51 -9.71 -6.81
C LEU A 161 4.34 -8.40 -6.04
N ALA A 162 5.43 -7.88 -5.45
CA ALA A 162 5.43 -6.59 -4.76
C ALA A 162 5.16 -5.41 -5.72
N LEU A 163 5.71 -5.45 -6.94
CA LEU A 163 5.48 -4.46 -7.99
C LEU A 163 4.03 -4.46 -8.46
N VAL A 164 3.46 -5.64 -8.73
CA VAL A 164 2.04 -5.76 -9.12
C VAL A 164 1.14 -5.29 -7.98
N SER A 165 1.45 -5.68 -6.74
CA SER A 165 0.74 -5.17 -5.55
C SER A 165 0.78 -3.64 -5.48
N ALA A 166 1.96 -3.03 -5.66
CA ALA A 166 2.12 -1.59 -5.64
C ALA A 166 1.35 -0.88 -6.77
N MET A 167 1.31 -1.48 -7.96
CA MET A 167 0.52 -0.99 -9.10
C MET A 167 -0.98 -1.03 -8.80
N LEU A 168 -1.49 -2.11 -8.21
CA LEU A 168 -2.91 -2.22 -7.86
C LEU A 168 -3.31 -1.22 -6.75
N TYR A 169 -2.41 -0.92 -5.82
CA TYR A 169 -2.64 0.13 -4.83
C TYR A 169 -2.68 1.54 -5.43
N ALA A 170 -2.04 1.76 -6.58
CA ALA A 170 -2.01 3.07 -7.23
C ALA A 170 -3.40 3.52 -7.74
N ASP A 171 -4.26 2.56 -8.08
CA ASP A 171 -5.62 2.80 -8.59
C ASP A 171 -6.62 3.24 -7.50
N GLN A 172 -6.22 3.22 -6.23
CA GLN A 172 -7.12 3.48 -5.09
C GLN A 172 -7.10 4.92 -4.57
N ARG A 173 -6.45 5.84 -5.28
CA ARG A 173 -6.38 7.26 -4.94
C ARG A 173 -7.13 8.10 -5.95
#